data_AF-A0A3M1MU01-F1
#
_entry.id   AF-A0A3M1MU01-F1
#
_cell.length_a   1.000
_cell.length_b   1.000
_cell.length_c   1.000
_cell.angle_alpha   90.00
_cell.angle_beta   90.00
_cell.angle_gamma   90.00
#
_symmetry.space_group_name_H-M   'P 1'
#
loop_
_entity.id
_entity.type
_entity.pdbx_description
1 polymer ?
#
loop_
_entity_poly.entity_id
_entity_poly.type
_entity_poly.pdbx_seq_one_letter_code
_entity_poly.pdbx_strand_id
1 'polypeptide(L)' 'IGGAMVSPRHANFIVNAGGASCGDVLSLIDLVRREVERRTGYRMACEVRYVAPDGRMMPAHQALDTDQNSRS' A
#
# COMPACT_ATOMS: atom_id res chain seq x y z
N ILE A 1 -8.29 -5.60 -4.59
CA ILE A 1 -7.18 -6.53 -4.85
C ILE A 1 -7.30 -7.63 -3.82
N GLY A 2 -7.47 -8.89 -4.23
CA GLY A 2 -7.84 -9.97 -3.31
C GLY A 2 -9.07 -9.60 -2.48
N GLY A 3 -8.92 -9.61 -1.15
CA GLY A 3 -9.92 -9.15 -0.18
C GLY A 3 -9.79 -7.68 0.27
N ALA A 4 -8.80 -6.92 -0.22
CA ALA A 4 -8.59 -5.52 0.17
C ALA A 4 -9.32 -4.55 -0.78
N MET A 5 -10.01 -3.56 -0.22
CA MET A 5 -10.68 -2.49 -0.96
C MET A 5 -10.53 -1.12 -0.30
N VAL A 6 -10.61 -0.06 -1.09
CA VAL A 6 -10.77 1.30 -0.56
C VAL A 6 -12.20 1.48 -0.08
N SER A 7 -12.39 2.03 1.12
CA SER A 7 -13.71 2.27 1.68
C SER A 7 -14.52 3.22 0.79
N PRO A 8 -15.78 2.88 0.45
CA PRO A 8 -16.65 3.74 -0.33
C PRO A 8 -17.07 5.01 0.43
N ARG A 9 -16.90 5.03 1.77
CA ARG A 9 -17.25 6.18 2.61
C ARG A 9 -16.12 7.21 2.71
N HIS A 10 -14.87 6.74 2.79
CA HIS A 10 -13.69 7.59 2.93
C HIS A 10 -12.47 6.92 2.28
N ALA A 11 -11.90 7.55 1.26
CA ALA A 11 -10.80 7.00 0.47
C ALA A 11 -9.51 6.70 1.28
N ASN A 12 -9.40 7.25 2.50
CA ASN A 12 -8.26 7.07 3.38
C ASN A 12 -8.27 5.73 4.14
N PHE A 13 -9.36 4.95 4.04
CA PHE A 13 -9.47 3.67 4.72
C PHE A 13 -9.38 2.51 3.74
N ILE A 14 -8.47 1.57 4.01
CA ILE A 14 -8.44 0.27 3.35
C ILE A 14 -9.17 -0.73 4.24
N VAL A 15 -10.18 -1.37 3.68
CA VAL A 15 -11.02 -2.36 4.35
C VAL A 15 -10.60 -3.75 3.88
N ASN A 16 -10.39 -4.64 4.84
CA ASN A 16 -10.34 -6.08 4.58
C ASN A 16 -11.78 -6.59 4.48
N ALA A 17 -12.27 -6.79 3.25
CA ALA A 17 -13.60 -7.30 2.95
C ALA A 17 -13.71 -8.84 3.08
N GLY A 18 -12.70 -9.47 3.68
CA GLY A 18 -12.61 -10.93 3.92
C GLY A 18 -11.37 -11.51 3.27
N GLY A 19 -10.52 -12.15 4.07
CA GLY A 19 -9.36 -12.91 3.57
C GLY A 19 -8.23 -12.08 2.94
N ALA A 20 -8.24 -10.74 3.08
CA ALA A 20 -7.15 -9.92 2.54
C ALA A 20 -5.82 -10.27 3.20
N SER A 21 -4.81 -10.56 2.37
CA SER A 21 -3.43 -10.71 2.81
C SER A 21 -2.76 -9.34 3.00
N CYS A 22 -1.63 -9.33 3.71
CA CYS A 22 -0.79 -8.12 3.78
C CYS A 22 -0.32 -7.68 2.38
N GLY A 23 -0.07 -8.63 1.47
CA GLY A 23 0.28 -8.35 0.08
C GLY A 23 -0.84 -7.64 -0.68
N ASP A 24 -2.10 -8.00 -0.44
CA ASP A 24 -3.25 -7.35 -1.07
C ASP A 24 -3.39 -5.89 -0.64
N VAL A 25 -3.19 -5.62 0.65
CA VAL A 25 -3.22 -4.27 1.21
C VAL A 25 -2.09 -3.42 0.62
N LEU A 26 -0.86 -3.94 0.61
CA LEU A 26 0.30 -3.25 0.03
C LEU A 26 0.09 -2.97 -1.46
N SER A 27 -0.40 -3.96 -2.23
CA SER A 27 -0.69 -3.78 -3.66
C SER A 27 -1.76 -2.72 -3.92
N LEU A 28 -2.77 -2.62 -3.04
CA LEU A 28 -3.81 -1.60 -3.14
C LEU A 28 -3.26 -0.21 -2.85
N ILE A 29 -2.39 -0.07 -1.84
CA ILE A 29 -1.68 1.18 -1.54
C ILE A 29 -0.86 1.62 -2.75
N ASP A 30 -0.12 0.70 -3.39
CA ASP A 30 0.68 1.03 -4.57
C ASP A 30 -0.18 1.51 -5.73
N LEU A 31 -1.28 0.81 -6.03
CA LEU A 31 -2.21 1.18 -7.09
C LEU A 31 -2.78 2.59 -6.89
N VAL A 32 -3.27 2.89 -5.68
CA VAL A 32 -3.83 4.22 -5.36
C VAL A 32 -2.77 5.31 -5.54
N ARG A 33 -1.55 5.09 -5.04
CA ARG A 33 -0.45 6.06 -5.15
C ARG A 33 -0.05 6.32 -6.59
N ARG A 34 0.12 5.26 -7.39
CA ARG A 34 0.44 5.37 -8.82
C ARG A 34 -0.63 6.15 -9.57
N GLU A 35 -1.90 5.91 -9.26
CA GLU A 35 -3.00 6.62 -9.93
C GLU A 35 -3.07 8.10 -9.53
N VAL A 36 -2.80 8.44 -8.27
CA VAL A 36 -2.69 9.84 -7.84
C VAL A 36 -1.51 10.52 -8.50
N GLU A 37 -0.34 9.89 -8.51
CA GLU A 37 0.85 10.41 -9.19
C GLU A 37 0.58 10.63 -10.68
N ARG A 38 -0.05 9.66 -11.36
CA ARG A 38 -0.42 9.78 -12.78
C ARG A 38 -1.38 10.94 -13.05
N ARG A 39 -2.34 11.20 -12.16
CA ARG A 39 -3.36 12.25 -12.34
C ARG A 39 -2.89 13.64 -11.93
N THR A 40 -1.97 13.73 -10.97
CA THR A 40 -1.63 15.00 -10.30
C THR A 40 -0.16 15.36 -10.38
N GLY A 41 0.71 14.42 -10.76
CA GLY A 41 2.16 14.55 -10.68
C GLY A 41 2.73 14.43 -9.26
N TYR A 42 1.87 14.24 -8.24
CA TYR A 42 2.30 14.17 -6.84
C TYR A 42 2.46 12.73 -6.35
N ARG A 43 3.67 12.37 -5.92
CA ARG A 43 3.96 11.06 -5.31
C ARG A 43 3.66 11.10 -3.81
N MET A 44 2.51 10.55 -3.42
CA MET A 44 2.07 10.56 -2.02
C MET A 44 2.97 9.71 -1.11
N ALA A 45 3.36 10.24 0.04
CA ALA A 45 3.87 9.44 1.15
C ALA A 45 2.71 8.72 1.87
N CYS A 46 2.95 7.51 2.34
CA CYS A 46 1.96 6.75 3.11
C CYS A 46 2.23 6.89 4.62
N GLU A 47 1.21 7.25 5.41
CA GLU A 47 1.28 7.34 6.87
C GLU A 47 1.27 5.95 7.54
N VAL A 48 0.64 4.97 6.89
CA VAL A 48 0.58 3.58 7.37
C VAL A 48 1.98 2.99 7.43
N ARG A 49 2.27 2.27 8.53
CA ARG A 49 3.55 1.59 8.75
C ARG A 49 3.42 0.10 8.49
N TYR A 50 4.39 -0.46 7.77
CA TYR A 50 4.63 -1.88 7.64
C TYR A 50 5.63 -2.32 8.71
N VAL A 51 5.32 -3.43 9.39
CA VAL A 51 6.20 -4.06 10.37
C VAL A 51 6.73 -5.35 9.76
N ALA A 52 8.04 -5.42 9.54
CA ALA A 52 8.70 -6.60 9.02
C ALA A 52 8.85 -7.68 10.11
N PRO A 53 9.03 -8.96 9.76
CA PRO A 53 9.22 -10.05 10.73
C PRO A 53 10.42 -9.88 11.67
N ASP A 54 11.42 -9.08 11.27
CA ASP A 54 12.60 -8.74 12.08
C ASP A 54 12.36 -7.54 13.02
N GLY A 55 11.12 -7.05 13.10
CA GLY A 55 10.72 -5.92 13.95
C GLY A 55 10.99 -4.55 13.36
N ARG A 56 11.53 -4.45 12.14
CA ARG A 56 11.74 -3.15 11.49
C ARG A 56 10.41 -2.53 11.07
N MET A 57 10.24 -1.25 11.38
CA MET A 57 9.06 -0.48 10.99
C MET A 57 9.42 0.55 9.92
N MET A 58 8.66 0.55 8.83
CA MET A 58 8.85 1.50 7.73
C MET A 58 7.50 1.97 7.19
N PRO A 59 7.40 3.14 6.56
CA PRO A 59 6.22 3.50 5.78
C PRO A 59 5.87 2.41 4.76
N ALA A 60 4.59 2.06 4.64
CA ALA A 60 4.12 0.94 3.80
C ALA A 60 4.57 1.05 2.34
N HIS A 61 4.72 2.28 1.83
CA HIS A 61 5.26 2.52 0.50
C HIS A 61 6.73 2.16 0.33
N GLN A 62 7.55 2.29 1.38
CA GLN A 62 8.97 1.95 1.30
C GLN A 62 9.19 0.43 1.31
N ALA A 63 8.30 -0.31 1.97
CA ALA A 63 8.30 -1.78 1.91
C ALA A 63 8.10 -2.28 0.47
N LEU A 64 7.25 -1.60 -0.31
CA LEU A 64 6.99 -1.89 -1.73
C LEU A 64 8.15 -1.50 -2.65
N ASP A 65 8.80 -0.37 -2.36
CA ASP A 65 9.94 0.11 -3.14
C ASP A 65 11.17 -0.81 -2.95
N THR A 66 11.34 -1.39 -1.74
CA THR A 66 12.45 -2.30 -1.41
C THR A 66 12.32 -3.67 -2.09
N ASP A 67 11.11 -4.21 -2.20
CA ASP A 67 10.85 -5.51 -2.84
C ASP A 67 10.99 -5.47 -4.38
N GLN A 68 10.81 -4.30 -5.00
CA GLN A 68 11.04 -4.09 -6.43
C GLN A 68 12.53 -3.97 -6.77
N ASN A 69 13.34 -3.35 -5.90
CA ASN A 69 14.78 -3.15 -6.13
C ASN A 69 15.62 -4.43 -5.94
N SER A 70 15.05 -5.45 -5.30
CA SER A 70 15.72 -6.75 -5.06
C SER A 70 15.48 -7.78 -6.19
N ARG A 71 14.68 -7.43 -7.20
CA ARG A 71 14.36 -8.27 -8.37
C ARG A 71 15.00 -7.76 -9.67
N SER A 72 15.99 -6.86 -9.60
CA SER A 72 16.79 -6.38 -10.74
C SER A 72 18.22 -6.89 -10.68
#